data_AF-A0AA40KYS3-F1
#
_entry.id   AF-A0AA40KYS3-F1
#
_cell.length_a   1.000
_cell.length_b   1.000
_cell.length_c   1.000
_cell.angle_alpha   90.00
_cell.angle_beta   90.00
_cell.angle_gamma   90.00
#
_symmetry.space_group_name_H-M   'P 1'
#
loop_
_entity.id
_entity.type
_entity.pdbx_description
1 polymer ?
#
loop_
_entity_poly.entity_id
_entity_poly.type
_entity_poly.pdbx_seq_one_letter_code
_entity_poly.pdbx_strand_id
1 'polypeptide(L)'
;MSVTLCDTIEDLKDATIPKVVWQKLEKKIGINYNTLRKFWVYKLHMQLFCPERIYLNDIKIKLIEYIYIKGISNNREIIWSKVARYFDGITTAFLCRIFSNLIQEASQKINTKKFLEIMDYLYKEKIQAIKDDVTDKFLPRLSYSNGKVEIIAEDLNENTDIE
;
A
#
# COMPACT_ATOMS: atom_id res chain seq x y z
N MET A 1 -16.35 18.72 19.01
CA MET A 1 -16.69 17.34 19.40
C MET A 1 -15.72 16.42 18.68
N SER A 2 -14.76 15.82 19.40
CA SER A 2 -13.73 14.95 18.80
C SER A 2 -14.39 13.76 18.11
N VAL A 3 -14.00 13.50 16.87
CA VAL A 3 -14.59 12.43 16.05
C VAL A 3 -13.90 11.09 16.37
N THR A 4 -12.71 11.12 16.97
CA THR A 4 -11.87 9.99 17.37
C THR A 4 -11.39 10.15 18.83
N LEU A 5 -11.09 9.03 19.51
CA LEU A 5 -10.44 8.98 20.84
C LEU A 5 -8.91 9.15 20.74
N CYS A 6 -8.39 9.50 19.57
CA CYS A 6 -6.98 9.70 19.31
C CYS A 6 -6.59 11.13 19.68
N ASP A 7 -5.55 11.29 20.48
CA ASP A 7 -5.04 12.60 20.90
C ASP A 7 -4.06 13.16 19.86
N THR A 8 -3.38 12.27 19.15
CA THR A 8 -2.39 12.57 18.11
C THR A 8 -2.70 11.86 16.79
N ILE A 9 -2.05 12.27 15.70
CA ILE A 9 -2.25 11.60 14.40
C ILE A 9 -1.57 10.23 14.39
N GLU A 10 -0.51 10.07 15.18
CA GLU A 10 0.27 8.85 15.35
C GLU A 10 -0.59 7.71 15.93
N ASP A 11 -1.55 8.04 16.80
CA ASP A 11 -2.51 7.08 17.34
C ASP A 11 -3.37 6.41 16.26
N LEU A 12 -3.43 6.99 15.05
CA LEU A 12 -4.17 6.44 13.92
C LEU A 12 -3.35 5.44 13.07
N LYS A 13 -2.03 5.29 13.32
CA LYS A 13 -1.11 4.48 12.50
C LYS A 13 -1.52 3.01 12.38
N ASP A 14 -2.26 2.46 13.34
CA ASP A 14 -2.82 1.10 13.24
C ASP A 14 -4.26 1.00 13.78
N ALA A 15 -4.91 2.14 13.99
CA ALA A 15 -6.22 2.19 14.61
C ALA A 15 -7.31 1.64 13.67
N THR A 16 -8.18 0.79 14.22
CA THR A 16 -9.44 0.45 13.55
C THR A 16 -10.44 1.56 13.79
N ILE A 17 -10.62 2.43 12.80
CA ILE A 17 -11.58 3.54 12.86
C ILE A 17 -13.02 2.99 12.77
N PRO A 18 -13.87 3.16 13.81
CA PRO A 18 -15.24 2.64 13.81
C PRO A 18 -16.09 3.23 12.69
N LYS A 19 -17.06 2.45 12.18
CA LYS A 19 -17.99 2.89 11.12
C LYS A 19 -18.69 4.22 11.42
N VAL A 20 -19.08 4.42 12.68
CA VAL A 20 -19.75 5.64 13.14
C VAL A 20 -18.90 6.89 12.91
N VAL A 21 -17.56 6.79 13.05
CA VAL A 21 -16.62 7.88 12.79
C VAL A 21 -16.63 8.23 11.30
N TRP A 22 -16.57 7.22 10.42
CA TRP A 22 -16.64 7.42 8.97
C TRP A 22 -17.95 8.05 8.52
N GLN A 23 -19.08 7.67 9.11
CA GLN A 23 -20.39 8.26 8.83
C GLN A 23 -20.47 9.73 9.30
N LYS A 24 -19.82 10.08 10.41
CA LYS A 24 -19.70 11.49 10.82
C LYS A 24 -18.86 12.29 9.81
N LEU A 25 -17.75 11.73 9.31
CA LEU A 25 -16.93 12.38 8.29
C LEU A 25 -17.68 12.55 6.96
N GLU A 26 -18.46 11.54 6.55
CA GLU A 26 -19.33 11.62 5.37
C GLU A 26 -20.31 12.79 5.47
N LYS A 27 -20.98 12.97 6.61
CA LYS A 27 -21.87 14.12 6.83
C LYS A 27 -21.16 15.46 6.81
N LYS A 28 -19.90 15.52 7.27
CA LYS A 28 -19.11 16.76 7.36
C LYS A 28 -18.52 17.18 6.01
N ILE A 29 -18.07 16.21 5.21
CA ILE A 29 -17.29 16.44 3.98
C ILE A 29 -18.15 16.22 2.72
N GLY A 30 -19.30 15.54 2.85
CA GLY A 30 -20.18 15.23 1.71
C GLY A 30 -19.67 14.10 0.81
N ILE A 31 -18.68 13.32 1.25
CA ILE A 31 -18.10 12.20 0.50
C ILE A 31 -18.52 10.88 1.14
N ASN A 32 -18.91 9.90 0.32
CA ASN A 32 -19.36 8.61 0.82
C ASN A 32 -18.34 7.95 1.76
N TYR A 33 -18.82 7.40 2.88
CA TYR A 33 -17.94 6.84 3.91
C TYR A 33 -17.08 5.67 3.41
N ASN A 34 -17.56 4.86 2.45
CA ASN A 34 -16.75 3.79 1.85
C ASN A 34 -15.63 4.34 0.97
N THR A 35 -15.89 5.44 0.25
CA THR A 35 -14.87 6.14 -0.54
C THR A 35 -13.80 6.73 0.36
N LEU A 36 -14.18 7.38 1.47
CA LEU A 36 -13.25 7.89 2.48
C LEU A 36 -12.39 6.78 3.09
N ARG A 37 -13.02 5.67 3.49
CA ARG A 37 -12.31 4.51 4.05
C ARG A 37 -11.32 3.91 3.05
N LYS A 38 -11.70 3.79 1.76
CA LYS A 38 -10.78 3.32 0.71
C LYS A 38 -9.62 4.29 0.52
N PHE A 39 -9.91 5.59 0.44
CA PHE A 39 -8.87 6.61 0.31
C PHE A 39 -7.88 6.58 1.48
N TRP A 40 -8.38 6.43 2.70
CA TRP A 40 -7.55 6.24 3.89
C TRP A 40 -6.61 5.05 3.75
N VAL A 41 -7.17 3.85 3.54
CA VAL A 41 -6.41 2.59 3.60
C VAL A 41 -5.44 2.43 2.42
N TYR A 42 -5.79 2.92 1.23
CA TYR A 42 -4.97 2.73 0.02
C TYR A 42 -4.04 3.90 -0.31
N LYS A 43 -4.17 5.05 0.35
CA LYS A 43 -3.36 6.25 0.07
C LYS A 43 -2.97 6.98 1.35
N LEU A 44 -3.90 7.71 1.96
CA LEU A 44 -3.56 8.71 2.98
C LEU A 44 -2.84 8.12 4.20
N HIS A 45 -3.25 6.93 4.66
CA HIS A 45 -2.59 6.22 5.76
C HIS A 45 -1.11 5.98 5.46
N MET A 46 -0.81 5.43 4.29
CA MET A 46 0.57 5.16 3.88
C MET A 46 1.37 6.45 3.74
N GLN A 47 0.78 7.49 3.16
CA GLN A 47 1.45 8.79 2.99
C GLN A 47 1.83 9.43 4.33
N LEU A 48 1.04 9.22 5.39
CA LEU A 48 1.30 9.75 6.72
C LEU A 48 2.28 8.88 7.53
N PHE A 49 2.22 7.55 7.38
CA PHE A 49 2.84 6.64 8.35
C PHE A 49 3.99 5.80 7.80
N CYS A 50 4.19 5.71 6.48
CA CYS A 50 5.39 5.08 5.94
C CYS A 50 6.63 5.87 6.36
N PRO A 51 7.68 5.21 6.89
CA PRO A 51 8.92 5.87 7.30
C PRO A 51 9.80 6.27 6.10
N GLU A 52 9.62 5.60 4.96
CA GLU A 52 10.41 5.76 3.74
C GLU A 52 9.53 6.18 2.57
N ARG A 53 10.17 6.62 1.47
CA ARG A 53 9.48 6.90 0.21
C ARG A 53 8.73 5.65 -0.27
N ILE A 54 7.56 5.87 -0.87
CA ILE A 54 6.61 4.80 -1.17
C ILE A 54 6.67 4.51 -2.66
N TYR A 55 7.63 3.69 -3.07
CA TYR A 55 7.78 3.21 -4.44
C TYR A 55 6.97 1.93 -4.64
N LEU A 56 6.10 1.90 -5.65
CA LEU A 56 5.24 0.75 -5.88
C LEU A 56 6.03 -0.48 -6.32
N ASN A 57 7.08 -0.29 -7.13
CA ASN A 57 7.92 -1.39 -7.59
C ASN A 57 8.72 -2.02 -6.45
N ASP A 58 9.25 -1.23 -5.52
CA ASP A 58 9.90 -1.73 -4.30
C ASP A 58 8.95 -2.59 -3.46
N ILE A 59 7.71 -2.13 -3.28
CA ILE A 59 6.70 -2.88 -2.52
C ILE A 59 6.39 -4.21 -3.22
N LYS A 60 6.22 -4.21 -4.56
CA LYS A 60 5.98 -5.45 -5.32
C LYS A 60 7.13 -6.44 -5.16
N ILE A 61 8.38 -6.00 -5.32
CA ILE A 61 9.58 -6.85 -5.20
C ILE A 61 9.64 -7.44 -3.79
N LYS A 62 9.63 -6.60 -2.75
CA LYS A 62 9.68 -7.04 -1.34
C LYS A 62 8.55 -8.02 -1.02
N LEU A 63 7.36 -7.83 -1.60
CA LEU A 63 6.20 -8.70 -1.37
C LEU A 63 6.34 -10.07 -2.05
N ILE A 64 6.86 -10.11 -3.29
CA ILE A 64 7.17 -11.37 -3.98
C ILE A 64 8.25 -12.14 -3.20
N GLU A 65 9.34 -11.46 -2.84
CA GLU A 65 10.44 -12.06 -2.08
C GLU A 65 9.97 -12.61 -0.73
N TYR A 66 9.19 -11.84 0.03
CA TYR A 66 8.66 -12.28 1.33
C TYR A 66 7.85 -13.56 1.21
N ILE A 67 6.90 -13.63 0.27
CA ILE A 67 6.02 -14.79 0.12
C ILE A 67 6.80 -16.01 -0.37
N TYR A 68 7.71 -15.81 -1.33
CA TYR A 68 8.54 -16.87 -1.90
C TYR A 68 9.51 -17.48 -0.88
N ILE A 69 10.29 -16.64 -0.19
CA ILE A 69 11.30 -17.07 0.79
C ILE A 69 10.64 -17.78 1.99
N LYS A 70 9.43 -17.35 2.38
CA LYS A 70 8.67 -18.02 3.44
C LYS A 70 8.08 -19.37 3.02
N GLY A 71 8.23 -19.78 1.76
CA GLY A 71 7.78 -21.08 1.26
C GLY A 71 6.26 -21.25 1.32
N ILE A 72 5.50 -20.15 1.28
CA ILE A 72 4.05 -20.21 1.34
C ILE A 72 3.57 -20.93 0.08
N SER A 73 2.79 -21.99 0.25
CA SER A 73 2.41 -22.89 -0.84
C SER A 73 1.00 -22.62 -1.37
N ASN A 74 0.22 -21.82 -0.63
CA ASN A 74 -1.14 -21.45 -1.01
C ASN A 74 -1.45 -20.00 -0.63
N ASN A 75 -2.15 -19.29 -1.51
CA ASN A 75 -2.65 -17.93 -1.24
C ASN A 75 -3.49 -17.83 0.06
N ARG A 76 -4.22 -18.89 0.42
CA ARG A 76 -5.05 -18.93 1.64
C ARG A 76 -4.24 -19.01 2.94
N GLU A 77 -2.97 -19.42 2.86
CA GLU A 77 -2.08 -19.51 4.02
C GLU A 77 -1.46 -18.16 4.39
N ILE A 78 -1.65 -17.13 3.56
CA ILE A 78 -1.06 -15.82 3.78
C ILE A 78 -1.76 -15.12 4.96
N ILE A 79 -1.05 -15.03 6.07
CA ILE A 79 -1.46 -14.24 7.23
C ILE A 79 -1.05 -12.79 7.00
N TRP A 80 -1.93 -11.99 6.37
CA TRP A 80 -1.65 -10.60 5.98
C TRP A 80 -1.19 -9.70 7.13
N SER A 81 -1.66 -9.93 8.36
CA SER A 81 -1.18 -9.18 9.52
C SER A 81 0.29 -9.43 9.84
N LYS A 82 0.83 -10.63 9.56
CA LYS A 82 2.26 -10.92 9.68
C LYS A 82 3.05 -10.28 8.53
N VAL A 83 2.50 -10.32 7.32
CA VAL A 83 3.12 -9.66 6.15
C VAL A 83 3.25 -8.16 6.43
N ALA A 84 2.18 -7.47 6.83
CA ALA A 84 2.20 -6.03 7.07
C ALA A 84 3.22 -5.58 8.14
N ARG A 85 3.55 -6.43 9.12
CA ARG A 85 4.63 -6.12 10.09
C ARG A 85 6.01 -5.98 9.45
N TYR A 86 6.22 -6.55 8.26
CA TYR A 86 7.44 -6.39 7.47
C TYR A 86 7.44 -5.09 6.64
N PHE A 87 6.27 -4.45 6.49
CA PHE A 87 6.07 -3.26 5.68
C PHE A 87 5.55 -2.11 6.55
N ASP A 88 6.43 -1.49 7.34
CA ASP A 88 6.04 -0.43 8.28
C ASP A 88 5.29 0.71 7.56
N GLY A 89 4.13 1.08 8.10
CA GLY A 89 3.24 2.10 7.54
C GLY A 89 2.40 1.65 6.33
N ILE A 90 2.53 0.42 5.83
CA ILE A 90 1.72 -0.08 4.72
C ILE A 90 0.56 -0.94 5.21
N THR A 91 -0.64 -0.64 4.73
CA THR A 91 -1.85 -1.36 5.16
C THR A 91 -1.94 -2.76 4.59
N THR A 92 -2.52 -3.67 5.37
CA THR A 92 -2.82 -5.05 4.94
C THR A 92 -3.68 -5.11 3.68
N ALA A 93 -4.66 -4.21 3.56
CA ALA A 93 -5.55 -4.20 2.39
C ALA A 93 -4.83 -3.72 1.12
N PHE A 94 -3.88 -2.79 1.25
CA PHE A 94 -3.03 -2.38 0.13
C PHE A 94 -2.16 -3.55 -0.34
N LEU A 95 -1.43 -4.20 0.58
CA LEU A 95 -0.58 -5.36 0.26
C LEU A 95 -1.37 -6.50 -0.39
N CYS A 96 -2.54 -6.84 0.17
CA CYS A 96 -3.42 -7.87 -0.38
C CYS A 96 -3.87 -7.56 -1.80
N ARG A 97 -4.21 -6.29 -2.08
CA ARG A 97 -4.59 -5.84 -3.43
C ARG A 97 -3.41 -5.93 -4.40
N ILE A 98 -2.23 -5.45 -4.02
CA ILE A 98 -1.03 -5.49 -4.87
C ILE A 98 -0.68 -6.94 -5.20
N PHE A 99 -0.68 -7.83 -4.21
CA PHE A 99 -0.39 -9.24 -4.44
C PHE A 99 -1.44 -9.93 -5.31
N SER A 100 -2.72 -9.65 -5.10
CA SER A 100 -3.80 -10.22 -5.92
C SER A 100 -3.63 -9.84 -7.39
N ASN A 101 -3.26 -8.58 -7.67
CA ASN A 101 -2.95 -8.13 -9.02
C ASN A 101 -1.73 -8.84 -9.60
N LEU A 102 -0.63 -8.98 -8.84
CA LEU A 102 0.57 -9.70 -9.28
C LEU A 102 0.25 -11.15 -9.66
N ILE A 103 -0.51 -11.85 -8.82
CA ILE A 103 -0.95 -13.23 -9.08
C ILE A 103 -1.81 -13.29 -10.34
N GLN A 104 -2.75 -12.36 -10.51
CA GLN A 104 -3.65 -12.34 -11.67
C GLN A 104 -2.86 -12.07 -12.97
N GLU A 105 -1.99 -11.07 -12.99
CA GLU A 105 -1.15 -10.74 -14.14
C GLU A 105 -0.25 -11.92 -14.52
N ALA A 106 0.44 -12.52 -13.54
CA ALA A 106 1.30 -13.66 -13.76
C ALA A 106 0.50 -14.88 -14.26
N SER A 107 -0.63 -15.20 -13.61
CA SER A 107 -1.53 -16.29 -14.01
C SER A 107 -1.95 -16.17 -15.48
N GLN A 108 -2.28 -14.96 -15.93
CA GLN A 108 -2.61 -14.69 -17.33
C GLN A 108 -1.39 -14.83 -18.25
N LYS A 109 -0.22 -14.35 -17.82
CA LYS A 109 1.02 -14.34 -18.61
C LYS A 109 1.57 -15.75 -18.89
N ILE A 110 1.58 -16.63 -17.89
CA ILE A 110 2.09 -18.00 -18.02
C ILE A 110 0.98 -19.05 -18.21
N ASN A 111 -0.28 -18.60 -18.33
CA ASN A 111 -1.47 -19.43 -18.54
C ASN A 111 -1.60 -20.61 -17.54
N THR A 112 -1.41 -20.33 -16.25
CA THR A 112 -1.60 -21.32 -15.16
C THR A 112 -2.38 -20.74 -14.00
N LYS A 113 -3.05 -21.60 -13.24
CA LYS A 113 -3.70 -21.26 -11.96
C LYS A 113 -2.97 -21.84 -10.76
N LYS A 114 -1.91 -22.60 -10.98
CA LYS A 114 -1.16 -23.25 -9.90
C LYS A 114 -0.30 -22.20 -9.20
N PHE A 115 -0.57 -22.02 -7.91
CA PHE A 115 0.06 -20.97 -7.11
C PHE A 115 1.59 -21.06 -7.09
N LEU A 116 2.15 -22.27 -6.95
CA LEU A 116 3.61 -22.46 -6.92
C LEU A 116 4.28 -22.10 -8.25
N GLU A 117 3.69 -22.47 -9.39
CA GLU A 117 4.21 -22.08 -10.71
C GLU A 117 4.15 -20.55 -10.90
N ILE A 118 3.07 -19.92 -10.44
CA ILE A 118 2.94 -18.46 -10.45
C ILE A 118 4.00 -17.80 -9.58
N MET A 119 4.22 -18.31 -8.36
CA MET A 119 5.23 -17.77 -7.44
C MET A 119 6.64 -17.92 -7.97
N ASP A 120 6.96 -19.06 -8.60
CA ASP A 120 8.24 -19.28 -9.27
C ASP A 120 8.47 -18.28 -10.39
N TYR A 121 7.48 -18.06 -11.25
CA TYR A 121 7.56 -17.04 -12.31
C TYR A 121 7.72 -15.62 -11.73
N LEU A 122 6.93 -15.28 -10.71
CA LEU A 122 7.01 -13.97 -10.07
C LEU A 122 8.42 -13.71 -9.52
N TYR A 123 9.02 -14.70 -8.86
CA TYR A 123 10.33 -14.56 -8.26
C TYR A 123 11.47 -14.56 -9.31
N LYS A 124 11.44 -15.50 -10.27
CA LYS A 124 12.54 -15.71 -11.22
C LYS A 124 12.55 -14.72 -12.38
N GLU A 125 11.38 -14.26 -12.83
CA GLU A 125 11.25 -13.44 -14.03
C GLU A 125 10.65 -12.07 -13.73
N LYS A 126 9.51 -12.01 -13.03
CA LYS A 126 8.79 -10.73 -12.82
C LYS A 126 9.58 -9.74 -11.98
N ILE A 127 10.35 -10.18 -10.98
CA ILE A 127 11.23 -9.28 -10.21
C ILE A 127 12.22 -8.56 -11.13
N GLN A 128 12.86 -9.28 -12.05
CA GLN A 128 13.82 -8.67 -12.98
C GLN A 128 13.10 -7.69 -13.91
N ALA A 129 11.95 -8.08 -14.46
CA ALA A 129 11.14 -7.18 -15.29
C ALA A 129 10.68 -5.91 -14.56
N ILE A 130 10.45 -5.97 -13.23
CA ILE A 130 10.11 -4.80 -12.41
C ILE A 130 11.34 -3.90 -12.20
N LYS A 131 12.54 -4.50 -12.02
CA LYS A 131 13.80 -3.75 -11.87
C LYS A 131 14.22 -3.04 -13.15
N ASP A 132 13.90 -3.64 -14.30
CA ASP A 132 14.20 -3.08 -15.62
C ASP A 132 13.18 -2.04 -16.09
N ASP A 133 12.07 -1.83 -15.34
CA ASP A 133 11.08 -0.81 -15.64
C ASP A 133 11.65 0.58 -15.38
N VAL A 134 11.65 1.42 -16.41
CA VAL A 134 12.12 2.81 -16.32
C VAL A 134 11.10 3.73 -15.64
N THR A 135 9.90 3.23 -15.38
CA THR A 135 8.84 3.97 -14.71
C THR A 135 8.43 3.31 -13.39
N ASP A 136 8.20 4.12 -12.36
CA ASP A 136 7.54 3.68 -11.14
C ASP A 136 6.46 4.68 -10.72
N LYS A 137 5.46 4.16 -10.04
CA LYS A 137 4.45 4.96 -9.36
C LYS A 137 4.90 5.14 -7.92
N PHE A 138 5.01 6.38 -7.49
CA PHE A 138 5.29 6.70 -6.11
C PHE A 138 4.07 7.35 -5.43
N LEU A 139 4.05 7.31 -4.10
CA LEU A 139 3.15 8.12 -3.27
C LEU A 139 3.99 9.11 -2.45
N PRO A 140 3.70 10.43 -2.52
CA PRO A 140 4.44 11.41 -1.74
C PRO A 140 4.11 11.26 -0.26
N ARG A 141 5.11 11.51 0.59
CA ARG A 141 4.93 11.48 2.05
C ARG A 141 4.40 12.81 2.55
N LEU A 142 3.48 12.72 3.50
CA LEU A 142 2.82 13.85 4.12
C LEU A 142 3.20 13.92 5.60
N SER A 143 3.46 15.12 6.10
CA SER A 143 3.44 15.41 7.52
C SER A 143 2.15 16.16 7.87
N TYR A 144 1.68 15.97 9.11
CA TYR A 144 0.62 16.78 9.67
C TYR A 144 1.09 17.39 10.99
N SER A 145 1.20 18.71 11.02
CA SER A 145 1.61 19.44 12.22
C SER A 145 0.85 20.76 12.30
N ASN A 146 0.45 21.19 13.50
CA ASN A 146 -0.22 22.47 13.73
C ASN A 146 -1.43 22.75 12.80
N GLY A 147 -2.20 21.71 12.48
CA GLY A 147 -3.36 21.82 11.59
C GLY A 147 -3.04 21.96 10.09
N LYS A 148 -1.76 21.88 9.71
CA LYS A 148 -1.28 21.97 8.33
C LYS A 148 -0.77 20.62 7.86
N VAL A 149 -1.02 20.34 6.58
CA VAL A 149 -0.47 19.20 5.86
C VAL A 149 0.64 19.70 4.95
N GLU A 150 1.82 19.10 5.03
CA GLU A 150 2.97 19.44 4.20
C GLU A 150 3.53 18.18 3.52
N ILE A 151 4.10 18.34 2.32
CA ILE A 151 4.78 17.26 1.61
C ILE A 151 6.23 17.23 2.11
N ILE A 152 6.68 16.10 2.65
CA ILE A 152 8.02 15.95 3.23
C ILE A 152 8.96 15.06 2.42
N ALA A 153 8.42 14.32 1.44
CA ALA A 153 9.22 13.59 0.46
C ALA A 153 8.43 13.48 -0.84
N GLU A 154 8.86 14.24 -1.83
CA GLU A 154 8.40 14.21 -3.22
C GLU A 154 9.54 13.64 -4.07
N ASP A 155 9.24 12.89 -5.13
CA ASP A 155 10.25 12.57 -6.12
C ASP A 155 10.55 13.83 -6.92
N LEU A 156 11.66 14.49 -6.58
CA LEU A 156 12.18 15.64 -7.34
C LEU A 156 12.89 15.22 -8.65
N ASN A 157 12.55 14.05 -9.21
CA ASN A 157 13.05 13.58 -10.50
C ASN A 157 11.97 13.73 -11.59
N GLU A 158 11.51 14.96 -11.80
CA GLU A 158 11.20 15.44 -13.14
C GLU A 158 11.95 16.76 -13.30
N ASN A 159 12.86 16.79 -14.27
CA ASN A 159 13.57 17.99 -14.66
C ASN A 159 12.57 19.14 -14.85
N THR A 160 12.89 20.26 -14.20
CA THR A 160 12.59 21.60 -14.68
C THR A 160 12.79 21.68 -16.19
N ASP A 161 11.73 22.10 -16.90
CA ASP A 161 11.68 23.01 -18.06
C ASP A 161 10.27 22.85 -18.66
N ILE A 162 9.28 23.63 -18.22
CA ILE A 162 8.79 24.83 -18.94
C ILE A 162 8.87 24.68 -20.46
N GLU A 163 7.79 24.22 -21.08
CA GLU A 163 6.99 24.98 -22.07
C GLU A 163 5.59 24.36 -22.25
#